data_AF-A0A356GPJ8-F1
#
_entry.id   AF-A0A356GPJ8-F1
#
_cell.length_a   1.000
_cell.length_b   1.000
_cell.length_c   1.000
_cell.angle_alpha   90.00
_cell.angle_beta   90.00
_cell.angle_gamma   90.00
#
_symmetry.space_group_name_H-M   'P 1'
#
loop_
_entity.id
_entity.type
_entity.pdbx_description
1 polymer ?
#
loop_
_entity_poly.entity_id
_entity_poly.type
_entity_poly.pdbx_seq_one_letter_code
_entity_poly.pdbx_strand_id
1 'polypeptide(L)'
;MAGFLLRLSLLFALGTAFLFLILFTVFSRRLSGDYSSVFHALRHFAEFLFPIIAISVLAFVLLVCGAVAILCIYALHKIAGPIYRMERALEGYVSGDPVRPVFFRQGDQIHPLAAEFNAFVAVLREDRKRWAGVLEHADRLCLQDQATCRAEMEKALAELETLLSKYR
;
A
#
# COMPACT_ATOMS: atom_id res chain seq x y z
N MET A 1 -4.46 -0.37 9.81
CA MET A 1 -5.48 -1.43 9.59
C MET A 1 -6.80 -1.20 10.33
N ALA A 2 -6.81 -0.91 11.64
CA ALA A 2 -8.05 -0.73 12.42
C ALA A 2 -9.05 0.27 11.80
N GLY A 3 -8.58 1.43 11.31
CA GLY A 3 -9.46 2.41 10.67
C GLY A 3 -10.06 1.96 9.33
N PHE A 4 -9.40 1.06 8.59
CA PHE A 4 -9.98 0.46 7.38
C PHE A 4 -11.07 -0.56 7.74
N LEU A 5 -10.79 -1.42 8.71
CA LEU A 5 -11.75 -2.41 9.22
C LEU A 5 -13.00 -1.74 9.80
N LEU A 6 -12.83 -0.62 10.50
CA LEU A 6 -13.95 0.15 11.05
C LEU A 6 -14.80 0.83 9.96
N ARG A 7 -14.17 1.37 8.90
CA ARG A 7 -14.91 1.90 7.75
C ARG A 7 -15.68 0.81 7.01
N LEU A 8 -15.07 -0.37 6.88
CA LEU A 8 -15.70 -1.53 6.27
C LEU A 8 -16.91 -2.00 7.11
N SER A 9 -16.74 -2.16 8.43
CA SER A 9 -17.83 -2.58 9.31
C SER A 9 -18.98 -1.57 9.35
N LEU A 10 -18.67 -0.26 9.37
CA LEU A 10 -19.67 0.80 9.27
C LEU A 10 -20.43 0.74 7.93
N LEU A 11 -19.73 0.48 6.82
CA LEU A 11 -20.35 0.36 5.51
C LEU A 11 -21.32 -0.83 5.46
N PHE A 12 -20.91 -1.99 5.97
CA PHE A 12 -21.80 -3.15 6.08
C PHE A 12 -23.01 -2.84 6.97
N ALA A 13 -22.80 -2.22 8.13
CA ALA A 13 -23.89 -1.86 9.04
C ALA A 13 -24.90 -0.91 8.38
N LEU A 14 -24.42 0.11 7.66
CA LEU A 14 -25.27 1.06 6.92
C LEU A 14 -26.03 0.37 5.79
N GLY A 15 -25.37 -0.50 5.02
CA GLY A 15 -26.02 -1.28 3.97
C GLY A 15 -27.11 -2.20 4.53
N THR A 16 -26.85 -2.89 5.64
CA THR A 16 -27.82 -3.76 6.30
C THR A 16 -28.99 -2.96 6.86
N ALA A 17 -28.73 -1.81 7.49
CA ALA A 17 -29.77 -0.90 7.97
C ALA A 17 -30.64 -0.36 6.82
N PHE A 18 -30.03 -0.05 5.68
CA PHE A 18 -30.73 0.38 4.46
C PHE A 18 -31.64 -0.73 3.91
N LEU A 19 -31.11 -1.95 3.79
CA LEU A 19 -31.91 -3.11 3.36
C LEU A 19 -33.06 -3.38 4.33
N PHE A 20 -32.80 -3.32 5.63
CA PHE A 20 -33.82 -3.47 6.67
C PHE A 20 -34.91 -2.40 6.55
N LEU A 21 -34.54 -1.13 6.32
CA LEU A 21 -35.49 -0.04 6.14
C LEU A 21 -36.39 -0.27 4.91
N ILE A 22 -35.81 -0.68 3.78
CA ILE A 22 -36.58 -1.00 2.56
C ILE A 22 -37.59 -2.10 2.87
N LEU A 23 -37.13 -3.24 3.41
CA LEU A 23 -38.00 -4.36 3.73
C LEU A 23 -39.06 -3.99 4.77
N PHE A 24 -38.69 -3.21 5.78
CA PHE A 24 -39.61 -2.72 6.81
C PHE A 24 -40.69 -1.86 6.18
N THR A 25 -40.35 -0.87 5.35
CA THR A 25 -41.35 -0.01 4.70
C THR A 25 -42.27 -0.78 3.77
N VAL A 26 -41.78 -1.81 3.07
CA VAL A 26 -42.61 -2.68 2.21
C VAL A 26 -43.56 -3.52 3.07
N PHE A 27 -43.06 -4.13 4.14
CA PHE A 27 -43.83 -5.02 5.01
C PHE A 27 -44.79 -4.27 5.95
N SER A 28 -44.45 -3.02 6.30
CA SER A 28 -45.25 -2.17 7.18
C SER A 28 -46.30 -1.36 6.43
N ARG A 29 -46.34 -1.40 5.08
CA ARG A 29 -47.47 -0.84 4.34
C ARG A 29 -48.72 -1.63 4.73
N ARG A 30 -49.71 -0.94 5.31
CA ARG A 30 -51.00 -1.58 5.63
C ARG A 30 -51.55 -2.17 4.34
N LEU A 31 -51.96 -3.44 4.36
CA LEU A 31 -52.76 -4.04 3.29
C LEU A 31 -54.15 -3.36 3.31
N SER A 32 -54.25 -2.17 2.76
CA SER A 32 -55.49 -1.43 2.58
C SER A 32 -56.18 -1.93 1.31
N GLY A 33 -56.92 -3.03 1.45
CA GLY A 33 -57.74 -3.59 0.39
C GLY A 33 -58.84 -4.48 0.95
N ASP A 34 -59.93 -4.64 0.19
CA ASP A 34 -61.07 -5.51 0.51
C ASP A 34 -60.63 -6.91 0.96
N TYR A 35 -61.44 -7.60 1.78
CA TYR A 35 -61.15 -8.95 2.31
C TYR A 35 -60.68 -9.96 1.25
N SER A 36 -61.16 -9.82 0.01
CA SER A 36 -60.76 -10.66 -1.14
C SER A 36 -59.31 -10.41 -1.61
N SER A 37 -58.84 -9.16 -1.55
CA SER A 37 -57.47 -8.77 -1.90
C SER A 37 -56.45 -9.24 -0.85
N VAL A 38 -56.84 -9.23 0.43
CA VAL A 38 -56.03 -9.78 1.53
C VAL A 38 -55.92 -11.30 1.41
N PHE A 39 -57.02 -12.00 1.08
CA PHE A 39 -57.02 -13.45 0.88
C PHE A 39 -56.16 -13.87 -0.34
N HIS A 40 -56.24 -13.14 -1.46
CA HIS A 40 -55.38 -13.39 -2.62
C HIS A 40 -53.90 -13.10 -2.34
N ALA A 41 -53.60 -12.02 -1.61
CA ALA A 41 -52.24 -11.71 -1.18
C ALA A 41 -51.67 -12.78 -0.25
N LEU A 42 -52.48 -13.36 0.64
CA LEU A 42 -52.06 -14.46 1.53
C LEU A 42 -51.79 -15.76 0.76
N ARG A 43 -52.57 -16.04 -0.29
CA ARG A 43 -52.46 -17.27 -1.08
C ARG A 43 -51.27 -17.27 -2.05
N HIS A 44 -50.90 -16.11 -2.60
CA HIS A 44 -49.73 -15.94 -3.48
C HIS A 44 -48.57 -15.19 -2.81
N PHE A 45 -48.55 -15.18 -1.48
CA PHE A 45 -47.59 -14.40 -0.68
C PHE A 45 -46.14 -14.71 -1.04
N ALA A 46 -45.81 -15.99 -1.22
CA ALA A 46 -44.47 -16.43 -1.59
C ALA A 46 -44.06 -15.99 -3.01
N GLU A 47 -44.99 -16.01 -3.97
CA GLU A 47 -44.76 -15.60 -5.35
C GLU A 47 -44.53 -14.09 -5.47
N PHE A 48 -45.20 -13.29 -4.62
CA PHE A 48 -44.96 -11.84 -4.54
C PHE A 48 -43.68 -11.49 -3.77
N LEU A 49 -43.33 -12.22 -2.71
CA LEU A 49 -42.14 -11.95 -1.91
C LEU A 49 -40.83 -12.29 -2.63
N PHE A 50 -40.81 -13.39 -3.38
CA PHE A 50 -39.60 -13.85 -4.04
C PHE A 50 -38.94 -12.78 -4.93
N PRO A 51 -39.63 -12.12 -5.88
CA PRO A 51 -39.02 -11.09 -6.72
C PRO A 51 -38.62 -9.85 -5.90
N ILE A 52 -39.38 -9.47 -4.87
CA ILE A 52 -39.07 -8.32 -4.01
C ILE A 52 -37.77 -8.59 -3.22
N ILE A 53 -37.65 -9.77 -2.61
CA ILE A 53 -36.45 -10.17 -1.89
C ILE A 53 -35.27 -10.29 -2.85
N ALA A 54 -35.46 -10.94 -4.00
CA ALA A 54 -34.40 -11.14 -4.99
C ALA A 54 -33.83 -9.81 -5.48
N ILE A 55 -34.69 -8.84 -5.84
CA ILE A 55 -34.27 -7.51 -6.27
C ILE A 55 -33.60 -6.75 -5.11
N SER A 56 -34.13 -6.83 -3.90
CA SER A 56 -33.58 -6.13 -2.72
C SER A 56 -32.19 -6.68 -2.34
N VAL A 57 -32.02 -8.00 -2.36
CA VAL A 57 -30.73 -8.65 -2.12
C VAL A 57 -29.73 -8.32 -3.22
N LEU A 58 -30.16 -8.38 -4.49
CA LEU A 58 -29.29 -8.01 -5.61
C LEU A 58 -28.82 -6.56 -5.51
N ALA A 59 -29.73 -5.62 -5.20
CA ALA A 59 -29.40 -4.21 -5.00
C ALA A 59 -28.41 -4.03 -3.83
N PHE A 60 -28.64 -4.73 -2.71
CA PHE A 60 -27.73 -4.71 -1.56
C PHE A 60 -26.34 -5.24 -1.91
N VAL A 61 -26.26 -6.39 -2.60
CA VAL A 61 -24.99 -6.99 -3.02
C VAL A 61 -24.23 -6.05 -3.94
N LEU A 62 -24.89 -5.46 -4.93
CA LEU A 62 -24.25 -4.52 -5.86
C LEU A 62 -23.73 -3.27 -5.13
N LEU A 63 -24.52 -2.72 -4.21
CA LEU A 63 -24.13 -1.56 -3.40
C LEU A 63 -22.91 -1.86 -2.54
N VAL A 64 -22.96 -2.94 -1.77
CA VAL A 64 -21.87 -3.33 -0.87
C VAL A 64 -20.62 -3.71 -1.66
N CYS A 65 -20.74 -4.55 -2.69
CA CYS A 65 -19.60 -4.93 -3.52
C CYS A 65 -18.95 -3.71 -4.19
N GLY A 66 -19.73 -2.79 -4.74
CA GLY A 66 -19.22 -1.57 -5.36
C GLY A 66 -18.46 -0.70 -4.35
N ALA A 67 -19.04 -0.48 -3.17
CA ALA A 67 -18.40 0.32 -2.13
C ALA A 67 -17.14 -0.35 -1.56
N VAL A 68 -17.15 -1.67 -1.37
CA VAL A 68 -15.97 -2.45 -0.96
C VAL A 68 -14.88 -2.36 -2.02
N ALA A 69 -15.22 -2.50 -3.31
CA ALA A 69 -14.26 -2.37 -4.40
C ALA A 69 -13.58 -0.99 -4.39
N ILE A 70 -14.35 0.10 -4.24
CA ILE A 70 -13.81 1.46 -4.14
C ILE A 70 -12.86 1.59 -2.94
N LEU A 71 -13.25 1.06 -1.77
CA LEU A 71 -12.43 1.13 -0.57
C LEU A 71 -11.12 0.34 -0.74
N CYS A 72 -11.17 -0.84 -1.37
CA CYS A 72 -10.01 -1.65 -1.69
C CYS A 72 -9.06 -0.96 -2.66
N ILE A 73 -9.59 -0.37 -3.74
CA ILE A 73 -8.79 0.41 -4.70
C ILE A 73 -8.09 1.57 -3.98
N TYR A 74 -8.82 2.30 -3.13
CA TYR A 74 -8.25 3.40 -2.36
C TYR A 74 -7.14 2.93 -1.40
N ALA A 75 -7.33 1.79 -0.73
CA ALA A 75 -6.33 1.20 0.13
C ALA A 75 -5.07 0.77 -0.65
N LEU A 76 -5.25 0.21 -1.85
CA LEU A 76 -4.15 -0.20 -2.72
C LEU A 76 -3.32 0.99 -3.20
N HIS A 77 -3.96 2.11 -3.59
CA HIS A 77 -3.25 3.32 -4.01
C HIS A 77 -2.35 3.89 -2.91
N LYS A 78 -2.75 3.76 -1.65
CA LYS A 78 -1.94 4.16 -0.49
C LYS A 78 -0.69 3.30 -0.25
N ILE A 79 -0.58 2.17 -0.92
CA ILE A 79 0.57 1.25 -0.84
C ILE A 79 1.39 1.33 -2.14
N ALA A 80 0.71 1.29 -3.29
CA ALA A 80 1.34 1.32 -4.61
C ALA A 80 2.17 2.58 -4.85
N GLY A 81 1.68 3.76 -4.44
CA GLY A 81 2.42 5.02 -4.60
C GLY A 81 3.77 5.03 -3.86
N PRO A 82 3.79 4.71 -2.56
CA PRO A 82 5.03 4.48 -1.80
C PRO A 82 5.99 3.46 -2.43
N ILE A 83 5.49 2.30 -2.87
CA ILE A 83 6.32 1.26 -3.50
C ILE A 83 6.95 1.77 -4.80
N TYR A 84 6.16 2.39 -5.68
CA TYR A 84 6.66 2.94 -6.94
C TYR A 84 7.79 3.96 -6.75
N ARG A 85 7.72 4.74 -5.65
CA ARG A 85 8.78 5.68 -5.31
C ARG A 85 10.05 5.01 -4.79
N MET A 86 9.93 3.88 -4.10
CA MET A 86 11.10 3.07 -3.72
C MET A 86 11.76 2.45 -4.95
N GLU A 87 10.98 1.92 -5.87
CA GLU A 87 11.45 1.41 -7.15
C GLU A 87 12.24 2.47 -7.92
N ARG A 88 11.69 3.68 -8.07
CA ARG A 88 12.40 4.80 -8.71
C ARG A 88 13.69 5.21 -7.99
N ALA A 89 13.71 5.12 -6.67
CA ALA A 89 14.94 5.40 -5.90
C ALA A 89 16.01 4.31 -6.12
N LEU A 90 15.60 3.05 -6.25
CA LEU A 90 16.47 1.92 -6.57
C LEU A 90 16.99 2.01 -8.01
N GLU A 91 16.15 2.36 -8.97
CA GLU A 91 16.58 2.58 -10.36
C GLU A 91 17.64 3.67 -10.44
N GLY A 92 17.45 4.79 -9.73
CA GLY A 92 18.45 5.84 -9.62
C GLY A 92 19.75 5.38 -8.94
N TYR A 93 19.65 4.49 -7.95
CA TYR A 93 20.84 3.87 -7.36
C TYR A 93 21.62 3.05 -8.39
N VAL A 94 20.92 2.21 -9.16
CA VAL A 94 21.50 1.31 -10.17
C VAL A 94 22.10 2.09 -11.34
N SER A 95 21.51 3.21 -11.75
CA SER A 95 22.08 4.10 -12.79
C SER A 95 23.33 4.86 -12.33
N GLY A 96 23.66 4.83 -11.03
CA GLY A 96 24.79 5.54 -10.45
C GLY A 96 24.45 6.96 -9.97
N ASP A 97 23.19 7.38 -10.05
CA ASP A 97 22.73 8.70 -9.62
C ASP A 97 22.84 8.89 -8.10
N PRO A 98 22.87 10.15 -7.62
CA PRO A 98 22.85 10.46 -6.19
C PRO A 98 21.57 9.94 -5.53
N VAL A 99 21.73 8.95 -4.65
CA VAL A 99 20.64 8.30 -3.93
C VAL A 99 20.02 9.28 -2.93
N ARG A 100 18.74 9.61 -3.13
CA ARG A 100 17.98 10.47 -2.22
C ARG A 100 17.13 9.63 -1.27
N PRO A 101 16.99 10.03 0.00
CA PRO A 101 16.08 9.37 0.92
C PRO A 101 14.62 9.49 0.46
N VAL A 102 13.83 8.45 0.70
CA VAL A 102 12.44 8.32 0.29
C VAL A 102 11.53 8.62 1.48
N PHE A 103 10.71 9.67 1.40
CA PHE A 103 9.81 10.08 2.48
C PHE A 103 8.33 9.84 2.15
N PHE A 104 7.64 8.98 2.88
CA PHE A 104 6.20 8.74 2.66
C PHE A 104 5.34 9.85 3.24
N ARG A 105 4.14 10.05 2.66
CA ARG A 105 3.16 11.03 3.15
C ARG A 105 2.53 10.49 4.44
N GLN A 106 2.10 11.37 5.35
CA GLN A 106 1.48 10.95 6.62
C GLN A 106 0.32 9.95 6.46
N GLY A 107 -0.40 10.00 5.34
CA GLY A 107 -1.53 9.11 5.05
C GLY A 107 -1.19 7.73 4.47
N ASP A 108 0.09 7.44 4.20
CA ASP A 108 0.57 6.18 3.63
C ASP A 108 0.68 5.10 4.72
N GLN A 109 0.50 3.82 4.37
CA GLN A 109 0.38 2.74 5.37
C GLN A 109 1.71 2.08 5.77
N ILE A 110 2.78 2.27 4.99
CA ILE A 110 4.02 1.49 5.09
C ILE A 110 5.23 2.30 5.60
N HIS A 111 4.99 3.23 6.53
CA HIS A 111 6.04 4.07 7.13
C HIS A 111 7.24 3.30 7.72
N PRO A 112 7.06 2.17 8.45
CA PRO A 112 8.19 1.41 8.97
C PRO A 112 9.13 0.90 7.86
N LEU A 113 8.56 0.47 6.73
CA LEU A 113 9.34 0.02 5.58
C LEU A 113 10.15 1.17 4.94
N ALA A 114 9.61 2.39 4.94
CA ALA A 114 10.37 3.58 4.53
C ALA A 114 11.59 3.82 5.42
N ALA A 115 11.43 3.65 6.73
CA ALA A 115 12.51 3.85 7.69
C ALA A 115 13.64 2.84 7.44
N GLU A 116 13.30 1.56 7.34
CA GLU A 116 14.26 0.49 7.03
C GLU A 116 14.94 0.70 5.66
N PHE A 117 14.18 1.08 4.64
CA PHE A 117 14.73 1.38 3.32
C PHE A 117 15.71 2.56 3.35
N ASN A 118 15.36 3.62 4.06
CA ASN A 118 16.24 4.79 4.20
C ASN A 118 17.50 4.46 5.01
N ALA A 119 17.38 3.61 6.04
CA ALA A 119 18.54 3.13 6.80
C ALA A 119 19.49 2.32 5.90
N PHE A 120 18.94 1.41 5.08
CA PHE A 120 19.70 0.65 4.09
C PHE A 120 20.42 1.57 3.09
N VAL A 121 19.70 2.53 2.50
CA VAL A 121 20.29 3.51 1.57
C VAL A 121 21.38 4.36 2.24
N ALA A 122 21.21 4.71 3.52
CA ALA A 122 22.20 5.47 4.26
C ALA A 122 23.51 4.69 4.43
N VAL A 123 23.44 3.40 4.77
CA VAL A 123 24.61 2.52 4.86
C VAL A 123 25.35 2.44 3.53
N LEU A 124 24.63 2.23 2.41
CA LEU A 124 25.25 2.18 1.08
C LEU A 124 25.95 3.49 0.71
N ARG A 125 25.34 4.63 1.08
CA ARG A 125 25.94 5.95 0.84
C ARG A 125 27.20 6.16 1.68
N GLU A 126 27.21 5.69 2.91
CA GLU A 126 28.36 5.77 3.80
C GLU A 126 29.52 4.91 3.30
N ASP A 127 29.24 3.67 2.88
CA ASP A 127 30.25 2.78 2.31
C ASP A 127 30.83 3.34 1.00
N ARG A 128 29.98 3.87 0.10
CA ARG A 128 30.45 4.56 -1.11
C ARG A 128 31.39 5.73 -0.77
N LYS A 129 31.03 6.56 0.21
CA LYS A 129 31.87 7.68 0.65
C LYS A 129 33.20 7.20 1.23
N ARG A 130 33.17 6.11 2.00
CA ARG A 130 34.38 5.52 2.59
C ARG A 130 35.33 5.01 1.51
N TRP A 131 34.81 4.27 0.52
CA TRP A 131 35.62 3.77 -0.60
C TRP A 131 36.19 4.90 -1.44
N ALA A 132 35.38 5.92 -1.76
CA ALA A 132 35.85 7.10 -2.48
C ALA A 132 36.95 7.84 -1.69
N GLY A 133 36.80 7.98 -0.37
CA GLY A 133 37.80 8.60 0.49
C GLY A 133 39.14 7.85 0.52
N VAL A 134 39.11 6.51 0.55
CA VAL A 134 40.33 5.68 0.46
C VAL A 134 41.05 5.91 -0.87
N LEU A 135 40.32 5.92 -1.98
CA LEU A 135 40.89 6.19 -3.31
C LEU A 135 41.46 7.60 -3.43
N GLU A 136 40.70 8.61 -3.02
CA GLU A 136 41.14 10.02 -3.06
C GLU A 136 42.37 10.26 -2.18
N HIS A 137 42.46 9.58 -1.03
CA HIS A 137 43.63 9.69 -0.15
C HIS A 137 44.89 9.13 -0.83
N ALA A 138 44.78 7.95 -1.46
CA ALA A 138 45.88 7.35 -2.21
C ALA A 138 46.29 8.22 -3.40
N ASP A 139 45.33 8.76 -4.16
CA ASP A 139 45.59 9.63 -5.31
C ASP A 139 46.33 10.92 -4.90
N ARG A 140 45.94 11.55 -3.79
CA ARG A 140 46.63 12.73 -3.25
C ARG A 140 48.10 12.46 -2.90
N LEU A 141 48.40 11.29 -2.34
CA LEU A 141 49.77 10.90 -2.00
C LEU A 141 50.59 10.58 -3.26
N CYS A 142 49.96 10.05 -4.30
CA CYS A 142 50.59 9.84 -5.61
C CYS A 142 51.04 11.13 -6.30
N LEU A 143 50.40 12.28 -6.00
CA LEU A 143 50.81 13.58 -6.52
C LEU A 143 52.12 14.12 -5.92
N GLN A 144 52.63 13.50 -4.84
CA GLN A 144 53.84 13.96 -4.15
C GLN A 144 55.12 13.24 -4.61
N ASP A 145 55.13 11.91 -4.69
CA ASP A 145 56.32 11.12 -5.06
C ASP A 145 55.96 9.77 -5.72
N GLN A 146 56.74 9.40 -6.75
CA GLN A 146 56.46 8.25 -7.62
C GLN A 146 56.77 6.91 -6.93
N ALA A 147 57.71 6.86 -5.98
CA ALA A 147 58.05 5.65 -5.23
C ALA A 147 57.02 5.35 -4.14
N THR A 148 56.52 6.38 -3.44
CA THR A 148 55.44 6.24 -2.45
C THR A 148 54.09 5.95 -3.10
N CYS A 149 53.84 6.43 -4.32
CA CYS A 149 52.58 6.19 -5.03
C CYS A 149 52.22 4.71 -5.16
N ARG A 150 53.18 3.85 -5.53
CA ARG A 150 52.92 2.42 -5.72
C ARG A 150 52.55 1.73 -4.40
N ALA A 151 53.29 2.03 -3.33
CA ALA A 151 53.06 1.43 -2.02
C ALA A 151 51.71 1.86 -1.42
N GLU A 152 51.35 3.14 -1.53
CA GLU A 152 50.06 3.65 -1.04
C GLU A 152 48.88 3.15 -1.87
N MET A 153 49.04 2.99 -3.18
CA MET A 153 48.00 2.39 -4.03
C MET A 153 47.80 0.91 -3.72
N GLU A 154 48.88 0.13 -3.52
CA GLU A 154 48.79 -1.28 -3.10
C GLU A 154 48.08 -1.41 -1.75
N LYS A 155 48.37 -0.50 -0.81
CA LYS A 155 47.72 -0.46 0.50
C LYS A 155 46.24 -0.10 0.40
N ALA A 156 45.87 0.89 -0.43
CA ALA A 156 44.48 1.29 -0.65
C ALA A 156 43.66 0.15 -1.29
N LEU A 157 44.26 -0.60 -2.22
CA LEU A 157 43.63 -1.79 -2.82
C LEU A 157 43.39 -2.89 -1.78
N ALA A 158 44.37 -3.17 -0.91
CA ALA A 158 44.22 -4.15 0.17
C ALA A 158 43.15 -3.73 1.20
N GLU A 159 43.06 -2.43 1.52
CA GLU A 159 42.02 -1.90 2.39
C GLU A 159 40.63 -2.03 1.73
N LEU A 160 40.50 -1.73 0.45
CA LEU A 160 39.24 -1.93 -0.29
C LEU A 160 38.84 -3.41 -0.35
N GLU A 161 39.77 -4.32 -0.60
CA GLU A 161 39.49 -5.76 -0.59
C GLU A 161 38.94 -6.20 0.78
N THR A 162 39.54 -5.68 1.86
CA THR A 162 39.07 -5.93 3.23
C THR A 162 37.67 -5.37 3.44
N LEU A 163 37.37 -4.14 2.98
CA LEU A 163 36.04 -3.54 3.10
C LEU A 163 34.98 -4.26 2.26
N LEU A 164 35.33 -4.72 1.06
CA LEU A 164 34.44 -5.46 0.17
C LEU A 164 34.19 -6.89 0.64
N SER A 165 35.08 -7.48 1.44
CA SER A 165 34.88 -8.83 2.02
C SER A 165 33.58 -8.95 2.83
N LYS A 166 33.09 -7.83 3.39
CA LYS A 166 31.79 -7.75 4.09
C LYS A 166 30.59 -8.11 3.20
N TYR A 167 30.74 -7.98 1.88
CA TYR A 167 29.67 -8.15 0.88
C TYR A 167 29.78 -9.45 0.08
N ARG A 168 30.81 -10.28 0.34
CA ARG A 168 31.04 -11.55 -0.34
C ARG A 168 30.37 -12.71 0.39
#